data_AF-T1PIS3-F1
#
_entry.id   AF-T1PIS3-F1
#
_cell.length_a   1.000
_cell.length_b   1.000
_cell.length_c   1.000
_cell.angle_alpha   90.00
_cell.angle_beta   90.00
_cell.angle_gamma   90.00
#
_symmetry.space_group_name_H-M   'P 1'
#
loop_
_entity.id
_entity.type
_entity.pdbx_description
1 polymer ?
#
loop_
_entity_poly.entity_id
_entity_poly.type
_entity_poly.pdbx_seq_one_letter_code
_entity_poly.pdbx_strand_id
1 'polypeptide(L)'
;MSSSTTTSCGTATSNSTGTSSSSAATAVGLVANSSTASTGTANNMSATNNSSANTAAAAAARGRNGNTLQPGSLPSAASGTGATNAAGGGGGGVGSSANSSAATTSEETRKDPKPNPKISKALGTSAKRIQKELAEITLDPPPNCSAGPKGDNLYEWVSTILGPPGSVYEGGVFFLDIHFSPEYPFKPPKVTFRTRIYHCNINSQGVICLDILKDNWSPALTISKVLLSICSLLTDCNPADPLVGSIATQYLQNREEHDRIARLWTKRYAT
;
A
#
# COMPACT_ATOMS: atom_id res chain seq x y z
N MET A 1 -44.12 5.78 -61.16
CA MET A 1 -43.51 5.74 -62.50
C MET A 1 -42.00 5.85 -62.27
N SER A 2 -41.29 4.77 -61.93
CA SER A 2 -40.65 3.79 -62.84
C SER A 2 -39.61 4.50 -63.75
N SER A 3 -38.31 4.19 -63.82
CA SER A 3 -37.60 2.92 -63.68
C SER A 3 -36.07 3.09 -63.47
N SER A 4 -35.50 2.08 -62.80
CA SER A 4 -34.17 1.43 -62.81
C SER A 4 -33.01 1.90 -63.73
N THR A 5 -31.75 1.79 -63.24
CA THR A 5 -30.64 1.03 -63.88
C THR A 5 -29.53 0.69 -62.85
N THR A 6 -29.00 -0.52 -63.00
CA THR A 6 -28.08 -1.34 -62.18
C THR A 6 -26.59 -1.17 -62.56
N THR A 7 -25.64 -1.46 -61.65
CA THR A 7 -24.25 -1.96 -61.90
C THR A 7 -23.67 -2.42 -60.54
N SER A 8 -23.62 -3.71 -60.22
CA SER A 8 -22.62 -4.78 -60.51
C SER A 8 -21.45 -4.87 -59.52
N CYS A 9 -21.33 -6.08 -58.96
CA CYS A 9 -20.41 -6.59 -57.94
C CYS A 9 -19.09 -7.09 -58.56
N GLY A 10 -18.01 -7.11 -57.79
CA GLY A 10 -16.74 -7.76 -58.12
C GLY A 10 -16.16 -8.49 -56.91
N THR A 11 -16.19 -9.81 -56.97
CA THR A 11 -15.63 -10.78 -56.01
C THR A 11 -14.14 -11.02 -56.28
N ALA A 12 -13.34 -11.19 -55.22
CA ALA A 12 -12.11 -11.98 -55.29
C ALA A 12 -11.92 -12.76 -53.98
N THR A 13 -11.89 -14.08 -54.14
CA THR A 13 -11.66 -15.14 -53.17
C THR A 13 -10.18 -15.50 -53.13
N SER A 14 -9.64 -15.83 -51.95
CA SER A 14 -8.63 -16.89 -51.81
C SER A 14 -8.48 -17.35 -50.36
N ASN A 15 -8.84 -18.61 -50.14
CA ASN A 15 -8.51 -19.45 -48.98
C ASN A 15 -6.99 -19.66 -48.83
N SER A 16 -6.51 -19.90 -47.60
CA SER A 16 -5.98 -21.22 -47.22
C SER A 16 -5.42 -21.28 -45.78
N THR A 17 -5.96 -22.25 -45.04
CA THR A 17 -5.31 -23.19 -44.11
C THR A 17 -4.36 -22.68 -43.03
N GLY A 18 -4.76 -22.91 -41.77
CA GLY A 18 -3.88 -22.83 -40.61
C GLY A 18 -3.06 -24.10 -40.38
N THR A 19 -2.17 -24.02 -39.40
CA THR A 19 -1.74 -25.12 -38.53
C THR A 19 -1.20 -24.52 -37.23
N SER A 20 -1.69 -25.06 -36.13
CA SER A 20 -1.19 -24.91 -34.76
C SER A 20 0.13 -25.66 -34.57
N SER A 21 1.06 -25.08 -33.81
CA SER A 21 2.03 -25.86 -33.04
C SER A 21 2.62 -25.04 -31.91
N SER A 22 2.41 -25.57 -30.71
CA SER A 22 2.98 -25.19 -29.43
C SER A 22 4.49 -25.47 -29.37
N SER A 23 5.13 -24.80 -28.41
CA SER A 23 6.21 -25.33 -27.53
C SER A 23 7.61 -24.73 -27.67
N ALA A 24 8.14 -24.50 -26.47
CA ALA A 24 9.53 -24.68 -26.02
C ALA A 24 10.50 -23.51 -26.15
N ALA A 25 10.77 -22.97 -24.96
CA ALA A 25 12.02 -22.38 -24.49
C ALA A 25 13.30 -22.91 -25.18
N THR A 26 14.22 -22.00 -25.45
CA THR A 26 15.66 -22.30 -25.45
C THR A 26 16.40 -21.07 -24.96
N ALA A 27 17.10 -21.23 -23.84
CA ALA A 27 18.14 -20.34 -23.36
C ALA A 27 19.37 -20.49 -24.26
N VAL A 28 20.01 -19.37 -24.62
CA VAL A 28 21.40 -19.36 -25.09
C VAL A 28 22.13 -18.26 -24.32
N GLY A 29 23.06 -18.69 -23.47
CA GLY A 29 24.09 -17.85 -22.88
C GLY A 29 25.40 -17.90 -23.67
N LEU A 30 26.30 -16.97 -23.30
CA LEU A 30 27.68 -16.76 -23.78
C LEU A 30 27.77 -16.24 -25.24
N VAL A 31 28.60 -15.25 -25.58
CA VAL A 31 30.00 -15.05 -25.19
C VAL A 31 30.41 -13.57 -25.21
N ALA A 32 31.44 -13.25 -24.44
CA ALA A 32 32.14 -11.97 -24.34
C ALA A 32 32.77 -11.46 -25.64
N ASN A 33 32.97 -10.13 -25.72
CA ASN A 33 34.25 -9.62 -26.22
C ASN A 33 34.64 -8.28 -25.56
N SER A 34 35.95 -8.12 -25.45
CA SER A 34 36.70 -7.21 -24.59
C SER A 34 37.20 -5.98 -25.37
N SER A 35 37.37 -4.88 -24.64
CA SER A 35 38.51 -3.93 -24.65
C SER A 35 39.09 -3.37 -25.96
N THR A 36 39.13 -2.03 -26.06
CA THR A 36 40.28 -1.11 -26.35
C THR A 36 39.73 0.32 -26.48
N ALA A 37 39.96 1.26 -25.56
CA ALA A 37 41.12 2.16 -25.38
C ALA A 37 41.32 3.22 -26.50
N SER A 38 41.17 4.52 -26.18
CA SER A 38 42.25 5.56 -26.24
C SER A 38 41.75 7.03 -26.32
N THR A 39 42.09 7.82 -25.29
CA THR A 39 42.70 9.18 -25.24
C THR A 39 42.18 10.43 -25.99
N GLY A 40 42.14 11.54 -25.22
CA GLY A 40 42.45 12.93 -25.62
C GLY A 40 41.29 13.93 -25.38
N THR A 41 41.41 15.15 -24.86
CA THR A 41 42.49 16.04 -24.36
C THR A 41 41.79 17.22 -23.63
N ALA A 42 42.50 17.89 -22.72
CA ALA A 42 42.06 19.00 -21.87
C ALA A 42 41.96 20.39 -22.56
N ASN A 43 41.46 21.37 -21.78
CA ASN A 43 41.44 22.87 -21.89
C ASN A 43 39.99 23.41 -22.01
N ASN A 44 39.53 24.47 -21.32
CA ASN A 44 40.19 25.67 -20.81
C ASN A 44 39.35 26.36 -19.70
N MET A 45 40.02 27.12 -18.81
CA MET A 45 39.47 28.07 -17.83
C MET A 45 39.27 29.47 -18.45
N SER A 46 38.24 30.20 -18.03
CA SER A 46 38.21 31.65 -17.68
C SER A 46 36.74 32.12 -17.60
N ALA A 47 36.17 32.40 -16.43
CA ALA A 47 36.16 33.69 -15.73
C ALA A 47 35.46 34.84 -16.50
N THR A 48 34.29 35.29 -16.02
CA THR A 48 34.07 36.65 -15.44
C THR A 48 32.57 36.98 -15.24
N ASN A 49 32.27 37.48 -14.03
CA ASN A 49 31.38 38.60 -13.60
C ASN A 49 30.02 38.80 -14.31
N ASN A 50 28.90 39.10 -13.62
CA ASN A 50 28.75 40.22 -12.70
C ASN A 50 27.40 40.18 -11.93
N SER A 51 27.44 40.82 -10.76
CA SER A 51 26.41 41.31 -9.81
C SER A 51 24.97 41.51 -10.32
N SER A 52 23.94 41.30 -9.49
CA SER A 52 23.39 42.33 -8.56
C SER A 52 22.47 41.64 -7.54
N ALA A 53 22.75 41.68 -6.24
CA ALA A 53 22.34 42.71 -5.28
C ALA A 53 20.82 42.97 -5.26
N ASN A 54 20.14 42.45 -4.21
CA ASN A 54 19.02 43.15 -3.63
C ASN A 54 19.06 43.01 -2.10
N THR A 55 19.12 44.17 -1.45
CA THR A 55 19.26 44.40 -0.01
C THR A 55 18.00 45.05 0.50
N ALA A 56 17.42 44.55 1.60
CA ALA A 56 16.69 45.30 2.64
C ALA A 56 16.33 44.27 3.74
N ALA A 57 16.92 44.24 4.94
CA ALA A 57 16.76 45.19 6.08
C ALA A 57 15.28 45.33 6.50
N ALA A 58 14.82 45.24 7.75
CA ALA A 58 15.37 45.03 9.10
C ALA A 58 14.15 44.55 9.95
N ALA A 59 14.26 43.92 11.12
CA ALA A 59 14.41 44.61 12.40
C ALA A 59 14.47 43.61 13.57
N ALA A 60 15.08 44.08 14.65
CA ALA A 60 15.52 43.37 15.82
C ALA A 60 14.43 42.99 16.84
N ALA A 61 14.69 41.94 17.62
CA ALA A 61 14.39 41.93 19.05
C ALA A 61 15.42 41.06 19.79
N ARG A 62 16.11 41.69 20.74
CA ARG A 62 17.09 41.09 21.66
C ARG A 62 16.35 40.41 22.80
N GLY A 63 16.81 39.24 23.23
CA GLY A 63 16.34 38.57 24.43
C GLY A 63 17.30 37.44 24.84
N ARG A 64 18.40 37.82 25.49
CA ARG A 64 19.29 36.89 26.22
C ARG A 64 18.52 36.33 27.43
N ASN A 65 18.56 35.03 27.61
CA ASN A 65 18.88 34.42 28.90
C ASN A 65 19.43 33.02 28.65
N GLY A 66 20.66 32.79 29.11
CA GLY A 66 21.31 31.50 29.06
C GLY A 66 20.84 30.60 30.19
N ASN A 67 20.86 29.29 29.95
CA ASN A 67 21.38 28.36 30.94
C ASN A 67 21.88 27.10 30.23
N THR A 68 23.19 26.88 30.37
CA THR A 68 23.91 25.68 29.96
C THR A 68 23.72 24.60 31.02
N LEU A 69 23.19 23.43 30.67
CA LEU A 69 23.47 22.18 31.41
C LEU A 69 23.48 20.99 30.44
N GLN A 70 24.53 20.18 30.60
CA GLN A 70 24.89 18.96 29.87
C GLN A 70 24.01 17.73 30.23
N PRO A 71 24.13 16.61 29.49
CA PRO A 71 23.22 15.46 29.57
C PRO A 71 23.65 14.42 30.61
N GLY A 72 22.68 13.72 31.21
CA GLY A 72 22.96 12.60 32.11
C GLY A 72 21.74 11.78 32.53
N SER A 73 21.80 10.49 32.18
CA SER A 73 21.38 9.35 32.99
C SER A 73 19.91 8.91 33.06
N LEU A 74 19.72 7.66 32.60
CA LEU A 74 18.63 6.71 32.91
C LEU A 74 18.32 6.62 34.41
N PRO A 75 17.16 6.04 34.75
CA PRO A 75 17.19 5.03 35.81
C PRO A 75 16.51 3.71 35.43
N SER A 76 17.16 2.65 35.93
CA SER A 76 16.76 1.26 35.95
C SER A 76 15.71 0.99 37.03
N ALA A 77 15.02 -0.13 36.87
CA ALA A 77 14.08 -0.76 37.79
C ALA A 77 14.58 -0.89 39.23
N ALA A 78 13.65 -0.82 40.18
CA ALA A 78 13.77 -1.43 41.49
C ALA A 78 12.41 -1.97 41.97
N SER A 79 12.42 -3.26 42.22
CA SER A 79 11.49 -4.10 42.94
C SER A 79 11.27 -3.66 44.39
N GLY A 80 10.05 -3.89 44.90
CA GLY A 80 9.68 -3.74 46.31
C GLY A 80 8.70 -4.84 46.72
N THR A 81 9.18 -5.70 47.62
CA THR A 81 8.58 -6.88 48.25
C THR A 81 7.70 -6.57 49.47
N GLY A 82 6.80 -7.50 49.83
CA GLY A 82 6.22 -7.66 51.18
C GLY A 82 4.72 -8.03 51.13
N ALA A 83 4.32 -9.32 51.24
CA ALA A 83 4.04 -10.09 52.48
C ALA A 83 2.72 -9.65 53.17
N THR A 84 1.77 -10.45 53.66
CA THR A 84 1.53 -11.88 54.01
C THR A 84 0.06 -11.94 54.51
N ASN A 85 -0.76 -12.98 54.27
CA ASN A 85 -1.13 -14.08 55.20
C ASN A 85 -2.38 -14.81 54.60
N ALA A 86 -2.37 -16.14 54.38
CA ALA A 86 -2.85 -17.21 55.30
C ALA A 86 -4.40 -17.26 55.40
N ALA A 87 -5.15 -18.38 55.39
CA ALA A 87 -4.90 -19.82 55.42
C ALA A 87 -6.22 -20.60 55.11
N GLY A 88 -6.11 -21.91 54.89
CA GLY A 88 -7.17 -22.94 55.09
C GLY A 88 -7.92 -23.37 53.81
N GLY A 89 -8.09 -24.65 53.46
CA GLY A 89 -7.76 -25.93 54.10
C GLY A 89 -8.80 -27.01 53.74
N GLY A 90 -8.35 -28.20 53.28
CA GLY A 90 -9.03 -29.54 53.31
C GLY A 90 -10.17 -29.77 52.30
N GLY A 91 -10.14 -30.82 51.44
CA GLY A 91 -10.42 -32.24 51.76
C GLY A 91 -11.95 -32.49 51.76
N GLY A 92 -12.60 -33.21 50.84
CA GLY A 92 -12.41 -34.60 50.39
C GLY A 92 -13.63 -35.43 50.83
N GLY A 93 -14.25 -36.23 49.93
CA GLY A 93 -15.08 -37.38 50.33
C GLY A 93 -16.55 -37.46 49.87
N VAL A 94 -16.77 -38.26 48.82
CA VAL A 94 -17.82 -39.28 48.55
C VAL A 94 -19.17 -39.27 49.30
N GLY A 95 -20.27 -39.46 48.55
CA GLY A 95 -21.54 -39.97 49.09
C GLY A 95 -22.66 -40.11 48.04
N SER A 96 -22.96 -41.33 47.64
CA SER A 96 -24.11 -41.72 46.80
C SER A 96 -25.45 -41.55 47.54
N SER A 97 -26.53 -41.18 46.83
CA SER A 97 -27.82 -41.88 46.96
C SER A 97 -28.82 -41.48 45.88
N ALA A 98 -29.64 -42.46 45.53
CA ALA A 98 -30.63 -42.46 44.47
C ALA A 98 -31.87 -41.61 44.78
N ASN A 99 -32.55 -41.12 43.74
CA ASN A 99 -34.01 -41.24 43.65
C ASN A 99 -34.49 -41.15 42.18
N SER A 100 -35.39 -42.06 41.86
CA SER A 100 -36.25 -42.16 40.67
C SER A 100 -37.15 -40.94 40.46
N SER A 101 -37.49 -40.64 39.18
CA SER A 101 -38.88 -40.50 38.67
C SER A 101 -38.96 -39.79 37.30
N ALA A 102 -39.58 -40.48 36.34
CA ALA A 102 -40.52 -40.02 35.31
C ALA A 102 -40.25 -38.76 34.44
N ALA A 103 -40.19 -39.05 33.13
CA ALA A 103 -40.81 -38.34 31.98
C ALA A 103 -40.68 -36.81 31.86
N THR A 104 -40.14 -36.32 30.74
CA THR A 104 -40.88 -35.64 29.66
C THR A 104 -39.91 -35.24 28.53
N THR A 105 -40.29 -35.60 27.31
CA THR A 105 -39.72 -35.21 26.02
C THR A 105 -39.59 -33.70 25.85
N SER A 106 -38.42 -33.20 25.45
CA SER A 106 -38.30 -31.96 24.66
C SER A 106 -37.02 -31.99 23.82
N GLU A 107 -37.20 -32.32 22.55
CA GLU A 107 -36.19 -32.24 21.51
C GLU A 107 -36.05 -30.78 21.10
N GLU A 108 -35.09 -30.09 21.70
CA GLU A 108 -34.78 -28.69 21.41
C GLU A 108 -34.02 -28.60 20.09
N THR A 109 -34.78 -28.42 19.00
CA THR A 109 -34.22 -28.20 17.66
C THR A 109 -33.45 -26.88 17.67
N ARG A 110 -32.11 -26.96 17.69
CA ARG A 110 -31.23 -25.81 17.50
C ARG A 110 -31.51 -25.21 16.12
N LYS A 111 -32.15 -24.05 16.12
CA LYS A 111 -32.46 -23.29 14.91
C LYS A 111 -31.20 -22.55 14.49
N ASP A 112 -30.51 -23.08 13.48
CA ASP A 112 -29.44 -22.34 12.81
C ASP A 112 -29.95 -20.96 12.37
N PRO A 113 -29.20 -19.87 12.64
CA PRO A 113 -29.62 -18.54 12.19
C PRO A 113 -29.57 -18.51 10.66
N LYS A 114 -30.75 -18.37 10.04
CA LYS A 114 -30.88 -18.20 8.58
C LYS A 114 -30.03 -17.00 8.12
N PRO A 115 -29.19 -17.16 7.07
CA PRO A 115 -28.40 -16.07 6.54
C PRO A 115 -29.33 -14.98 5.99
N ASN A 116 -29.12 -13.74 6.42
CA ASN A 116 -29.89 -12.59 5.98
C ASN A 116 -29.74 -12.43 4.45
N PRO A 117 -30.82 -12.46 3.64
CA PRO A 117 -30.75 -12.51 2.18
C PRO A 117 -30.07 -11.29 1.52
N LYS A 118 -29.89 -10.19 2.26
CA LYS A 118 -29.13 -9.02 1.80
C LYS A 118 -27.60 -9.27 1.80
N ILE A 119 -27.09 -10.05 2.76
CA ILE A 119 -25.65 -10.33 2.91
C ILE A 119 -25.21 -11.38 1.88
N SER A 120 -26.02 -12.43 1.66
CA SER A 120 -25.69 -13.48 0.69
C SER A 120 -25.67 -13.00 -0.76
N LYS A 121 -26.53 -12.03 -1.12
CA LYS A 121 -26.47 -11.38 -2.44
C LYS A 121 -25.27 -10.44 -2.60
N ALA A 122 -24.92 -9.66 -1.57
CA ALA A 122 -23.81 -8.70 -1.60
C ALA A 122 -22.44 -9.40 -1.74
N LEU A 123 -22.25 -10.54 -1.08
CA LEU A 123 -21.08 -11.40 -1.26
C LEU A 123 -20.95 -11.86 -2.73
N GLY A 124 -22.07 -12.18 -3.39
CA GLY A 124 -22.08 -12.62 -4.78
C GLY A 124 -21.73 -11.52 -5.80
N THR A 125 -22.09 -10.25 -5.55
CA THR A 125 -21.78 -9.14 -6.46
C THR A 125 -20.38 -8.56 -6.23
N SER A 126 -19.97 -8.42 -4.96
CA SER A 126 -18.64 -7.93 -4.61
C SER A 126 -17.54 -8.91 -5.04
N ALA A 127 -17.70 -10.22 -4.79
CA ALA A 127 -16.75 -11.23 -5.23
C ALA A 127 -16.57 -11.25 -6.76
N LYS A 128 -17.65 -11.15 -7.53
CA LYS A 128 -17.57 -11.06 -9.00
C LYS A 128 -16.80 -9.83 -9.46
N ARG A 129 -17.01 -8.69 -8.82
CA ARG A 129 -16.28 -7.46 -9.10
C ARG A 129 -14.78 -7.61 -8.79
N ILE A 130 -14.44 -8.18 -7.63
CA ILE A 130 -13.05 -8.40 -7.22
C ILE A 130 -12.35 -9.41 -8.15
N GLN A 131 -13.02 -10.51 -8.54
CA GLN A 131 -12.48 -11.47 -9.51
C GLN A 131 -12.21 -10.83 -10.88
N LYS A 132 -13.11 -9.96 -11.35
CA LYS A 132 -12.90 -9.22 -12.59
C LYS A 132 -11.66 -8.33 -12.50
N GLU A 133 -11.52 -7.57 -11.42
CA GLU A 133 -10.32 -6.73 -11.23
C GLU A 133 -9.04 -7.55 -11.06
N LEU A 134 -9.11 -8.73 -10.44
CA LEU A 134 -7.97 -9.65 -10.35
C LEU A 134 -7.50 -10.09 -11.73
N ALA A 135 -8.44 -10.44 -12.62
CA ALA A 135 -8.11 -10.79 -13.99
C ALA A 135 -7.51 -9.61 -14.75
N GLU A 136 -8.08 -8.42 -14.59
CA GLU A 136 -7.58 -7.19 -15.23
C GLU A 136 -6.17 -6.82 -14.76
N ILE A 137 -5.90 -6.79 -13.46
CA ILE A 137 -4.57 -6.44 -12.93
C ILE A 137 -3.51 -7.50 -13.21
N THR A 138 -3.91 -8.76 -13.37
CA THR A 138 -2.99 -9.84 -13.77
C THR A 138 -2.63 -9.73 -15.25
N LEU A 139 -3.59 -9.32 -16.09
CA LEU A 139 -3.38 -9.15 -17.52
C LEU A 139 -2.60 -7.86 -17.86
N ASP A 140 -2.94 -6.77 -17.18
CA ASP A 140 -2.36 -5.43 -17.40
C ASP A 140 -2.06 -4.76 -16.05
N PRO A 141 -0.94 -5.14 -15.40
CA PRO A 141 -0.56 -4.58 -14.12
C PRO A 141 -0.14 -3.11 -14.26
N PRO A 142 -0.51 -2.23 -13.30
CA PRO A 142 -0.04 -0.86 -13.31
C PRO A 142 1.49 -0.82 -13.24
N PRO A 143 2.15 0.15 -13.91
CA PRO A 143 3.59 0.28 -13.86
C PRO A 143 4.11 0.29 -12.41
N ASN A 144 5.19 -0.46 -12.17
CA ASN A 144 5.84 -0.57 -10.86
C ASN A 144 4.95 -1.13 -9.73
N CYS A 145 3.80 -1.72 -10.06
CA CYS A 145 2.85 -2.23 -9.10
C CYS A 145 2.48 -3.68 -9.38
N SER A 146 2.18 -4.42 -8.32
CA SER A 146 1.48 -5.71 -8.40
C SER A 146 0.48 -5.82 -7.26
N ALA A 147 -0.61 -6.57 -7.45
CA ALA A 147 -1.50 -6.92 -6.35
C ALA A 147 -2.26 -8.22 -6.64
N GLY A 148 -2.63 -8.91 -5.58
CA GLY A 148 -3.46 -10.11 -5.66
C GLY A 148 -3.81 -10.68 -4.28
N PRO A 149 -4.64 -11.72 -4.21
CA PRO A 149 -5.05 -12.35 -2.96
C PRO A 149 -3.86 -12.85 -2.15
N LYS A 150 -3.91 -12.67 -0.83
CA LYS A 150 -2.90 -13.19 0.11
C LYS A 150 -2.93 -14.72 0.22
N GLY A 151 -4.06 -15.32 -0.10
CA GLY A 151 -4.34 -16.75 -0.03
C GLY A 151 -5.76 -17.02 -0.53
N ASP A 152 -6.48 -17.92 0.13
CA ASP A 152 -7.81 -18.36 -0.31
C ASP A 152 -8.91 -17.30 -0.15
N ASN A 153 -8.70 -16.32 0.75
CA ASN A 153 -9.65 -15.22 0.95
C ASN A 153 -9.49 -14.15 -0.14
N LEU A 154 -10.42 -14.13 -1.09
CA LEU A 154 -10.47 -13.15 -2.17
C LEU A 154 -10.59 -11.69 -1.70
N TYR A 155 -11.08 -11.44 -0.48
CA TYR A 155 -11.27 -10.09 0.09
C TYR A 155 -10.02 -9.54 0.79
N GLU A 156 -8.92 -10.30 0.82
CA GLU A 156 -7.66 -9.88 1.41
C GLU A 156 -6.54 -9.98 0.39
N TRP A 157 -6.03 -8.84 -0.03
CA TRP A 157 -4.97 -8.73 -1.01
C TRP A 157 -3.70 -8.17 -0.41
N VAL A 158 -2.57 -8.55 -1.00
CA VAL A 158 -1.29 -7.90 -0.81
C VAL A 158 -0.94 -7.17 -2.10
N SER A 159 -0.35 -5.99 -1.99
CA SER A 159 0.21 -5.26 -3.10
C SER A 159 1.67 -4.93 -2.86
N THR A 160 2.43 -4.85 -3.94
CA THR A 160 3.80 -4.33 -3.95
C THR A 160 3.84 -3.09 -4.84
N ILE A 161 4.43 -2.02 -4.33
CA ILE A 161 4.76 -0.81 -5.10
C ILE A 161 6.28 -0.66 -5.08
N LEU A 162 6.90 -0.60 -6.26
CA LEU A 162 8.28 -0.16 -6.38
C LEU A 162 8.30 1.37 -6.28
N GLY A 163 9.24 1.89 -5.50
CA GLY A 163 9.39 3.33 -5.32
C GLY A 163 9.53 4.07 -6.65
N PRO A 164 8.73 5.11 -6.91
CA PRO A 164 8.75 5.81 -8.20
C PRO A 164 10.15 6.30 -8.57
N PRO A 165 10.61 6.10 -9.83
CA PRO A 165 11.88 6.64 -10.28
C PRO A 165 11.95 8.16 -10.14
N GLY A 166 13.11 8.69 -9.73
CA GLY A 166 13.33 10.11 -9.45
C GLY A 166 12.79 10.59 -8.10
N SER A 167 12.06 9.76 -7.35
CA SER A 167 11.57 10.09 -6.02
C SER A 167 12.58 9.73 -4.92
N VAL A 168 12.35 10.24 -3.71
CA VAL A 168 13.10 9.83 -2.50
C VAL A 168 12.88 8.36 -2.10
N TYR A 169 11.91 7.69 -2.75
CA TYR A 169 11.54 6.31 -2.53
C TYR A 169 12.14 5.36 -3.58
N GLU A 170 12.80 5.89 -4.62
CA GLU A 170 13.41 5.10 -5.69
C GLU A 170 14.29 3.96 -5.14
N GLY A 171 14.16 2.78 -5.76
CA GLY A 171 14.85 1.55 -5.35
C GLY A 171 14.22 0.82 -4.16
N GLY A 172 13.24 1.43 -3.48
CA GLY A 172 12.46 0.78 -2.42
C GLY A 172 11.36 -0.15 -2.94
N VAL A 173 11.03 -1.16 -2.15
CA VAL A 173 9.94 -2.12 -2.33
C VAL A 173 8.98 -1.99 -1.15
N PHE A 174 7.78 -1.48 -1.43
CA PHE A 174 6.78 -1.20 -0.41
C PHE A 174 5.64 -2.21 -0.49
N PHE A 175 5.39 -2.91 0.62
CA PHE A 175 4.27 -3.82 0.75
C PHE A 175 3.07 -3.10 1.35
N LEU A 176 1.90 -3.34 0.75
CA LEU A 176 0.62 -2.81 1.20
C LEU A 176 -0.36 -3.97 1.42
N ASP A 177 -1.25 -3.77 2.39
CA ASP A 177 -2.41 -4.62 2.64
C ASP A 177 -3.66 -3.94 2.10
N ILE A 178 -4.48 -4.69 1.36
CA ILE A 178 -5.74 -4.25 0.77
C ILE A 178 -6.84 -5.16 1.28
N HIS A 179 -7.85 -4.57 1.93
CA HIS A 179 -9.00 -5.29 2.45
C HIS A 179 -10.30 -4.76 1.85
N PHE A 180 -11.06 -5.65 1.22
CA PHE A 180 -12.36 -5.35 0.64
C PHE A 180 -13.46 -5.67 1.65
N SER A 181 -14.45 -4.80 1.77
CA SER A 181 -15.68 -5.15 2.50
C SER A 181 -16.70 -5.84 1.57
N PRO A 182 -17.70 -6.55 2.11
CA PRO A 182 -18.79 -7.12 1.32
C PRO A 182 -19.58 -6.09 0.49
N GLU A 183 -19.50 -4.80 0.84
CA GLU A 183 -20.15 -3.69 0.16
C GLU A 183 -19.34 -3.13 -1.01
N TYR A 184 -18.13 -3.65 -1.28
CA TYR A 184 -17.35 -3.28 -2.45
C TYR A 184 -18.14 -3.56 -3.75
N PRO A 185 -18.19 -2.62 -4.72
CA PRO A 185 -17.42 -1.38 -4.86
C PRO A 185 -18.13 -0.12 -4.35
N PHE A 186 -19.24 -0.24 -3.61
CA PHE A 186 -19.97 0.92 -3.09
C PHE A 186 -19.31 1.54 -1.86
N LYS A 187 -18.42 0.80 -1.19
CA LYS A 187 -17.49 1.31 -0.18
C LYS A 187 -16.05 1.14 -0.68
N PRO A 188 -15.14 2.08 -0.36
CA PRO A 188 -13.74 1.96 -0.71
C PRO A 188 -13.09 0.76 -0.03
N PRO A 189 -12.05 0.16 -0.64
CA PRO A 189 -11.22 -0.82 0.04
C PRO A 189 -10.37 -0.10 1.11
N LYS A 190 -10.05 -0.81 2.20
CA LYS A 190 -9.08 -0.33 3.17
C LYS A 190 -7.68 -0.66 2.67
N VAL A 191 -6.85 0.35 2.42
CA VAL A 191 -5.47 0.19 1.98
C VAL A 191 -4.52 0.73 3.03
N THR A 192 -3.53 -0.06 3.44
CA THR A 192 -2.54 0.34 4.44
C THR A 192 -1.14 -0.12 4.07
N PHE A 193 -0.14 0.72 4.32
CA PHE A 193 1.26 0.33 4.20
C PHE A 193 1.64 -0.65 5.29
N ARG A 194 2.25 -1.78 4.90
CA ARG A 194 2.93 -2.70 5.80
C ARG A 194 4.39 -2.29 5.99
N THR A 195 5.04 -1.87 4.92
CA THR A 195 6.40 -1.33 4.96
C THR A 195 6.39 0.06 5.59
N ARG A 196 7.29 0.30 6.56
CA ARG A 196 7.44 1.64 7.17
C ARG A 196 7.95 2.63 6.14
N ILE A 197 7.39 3.83 6.13
CA ILE A 197 7.74 4.89 5.18
C ILE A 197 7.77 6.25 5.89
N TYR A 198 8.67 7.12 5.44
CA TYR A 198 8.74 8.51 5.89
C TYR A 198 7.98 9.38 4.89
N HIS A 199 6.71 9.69 5.18
CA HIS A 199 5.83 10.44 4.28
C HIS A 199 4.77 11.19 5.10
N CYS A 200 4.44 12.44 4.75
CA CYS A 200 3.53 13.26 5.56
C CYS A 200 2.06 12.81 5.52
N ASN A 201 1.61 12.19 4.44
CA ASN A 201 0.25 11.61 4.31
C ASN A 201 0.16 10.13 4.70
N ILE A 202 1.22 9.51 5.23
CA ILE A 202 1.21 8.10 5.68
C ILE A 202 1.72 8.05 7.12
N ASN A 203 0.89 7.58 8.05
CA ASN A 203 1.28 7.54 9.45
C ASN A 203 2.10 6.28 9.83
N SER A 204 2.54 6.18 11.08
CA SER A 204 3.35 5.06 11.58
C SER A 204 2.63 3.70 11.57
N GLN A 205 1.30 3.68 11.45
CA GLN A 205 0.48 2.48 11.31
C GLN A 205 0.19 2.16 9.83
N GLY A 206 0.77 2.92 8.90
CA GLY A 206 0.58 2.74 7.46
C GLY A 206 -0.76 3.23 6.93
N VAL A 207 -1.55 3.95 7.73
CA VAL A 207 -2.79 4.57 7.25
C VAL A 207 -2.44 5.69 6.27
N ILE A 208 -3.15 5.74 5.15
CA ILE A 208 -2.95 6.69 4.06
C ILE A 208 -4.05 7.76 4.12
N CYS A 209 -3.68 9.04 4.07
CA CYS A 209 -4.65 10.10 3.74
C CYS A 209 -4.65 10.29 2.23
N LEU A 210 -5.67 9.73 1.59
CA LEU A 210 -5.95 9.87 0.17
C LEU A 210 -7.48 9.99 0.04
N ASP A 211 -7.93 11.05 -0.61
CA ASP A 211 -9.35 11.44 -0.69
C ASP A 211 -10.22 10.38 -1.39
N ILE A 212 -9.69 9.73 -2.43
CA ILE A 212 -10.38 8.64 -3.12
C ILE A 212 -10.58 7.41 -2.24
N LEU A 213 -9.87 7.25 -1.12
CA LEU A 213 -10.13 6.18 -0.14
C LEU A 213 -11.13 6.60 0.95
N LYS A 214 -11.68 7.80 0.86
CA LYS A 214 -12.63 8.39 1.82
C LYS A 214 -13.84 8.97 1.09
N ASP A 215 -13.95 10.28 1.03
CA ASP A 215 -15.15 11.01 0.61
C ASP A 215 -15.28 11.09 -0.91
N ASN A 216 -14.17 10.98 -1.64
CA ASN A 216 -14.14 11.01 -3.11
C ASN A 216 -14.09 9.60 -3.73
N TRP A 217 -14.43 8.56 -2.96
CA TRP A 217 -14.56 7.21 -3.51
C TRP A 217 -15.72 7.14 -4.51
N SER A 218 -15.47 6.54 -5.67
CA SER A 218 -16.48 6.22 -6.66
C SER A 218 -16.44 4.71 -6.97
N PRO A 219 -17.60 4.03 -7.10
CA PRO A 219 -17.65 2.63 -7.52
C PRO A 219 -17.01 2.34 -8.89
N ALA A 220 -16.73 3.38 -9.68
CA ALA A 220 -16.03 3.30 -10.96
C ALA A 220 -14.49 3.27 -10.81
N LEU A 221 -13.96 3.53 -9.62
CA LEU A 221 -12.54 3.34 -9.30
C LEU A 221 -12.23 1.85 -9.12
N THR A 222 -11.03 1.47 -9.53
CA THR A 222 -10.49 0.10 -9.45
C THR A 222 -9.22 0.10 -8.60
N ILE A 223 -8.77 -1.07 -8.17
CA ILE A 223 -7.51 -1.22 -7.43
C ILE A 223 -6.33 -0.70 -8.24
N SER A 224 -6.28 -0.95 -9.56
CA SER A 224 -5.21 -0.41 -10.40
C SER A 224 -5.16 1.12 -10.34
N LYS A 225 -6.31 1.80 -10.39
CA LYS A 225 -6.39 3.27 -10.25
C LYS A 225 -5.96 3.74 -8.86
N VAL A 226 -6.37 3.02 -7.82
CA VAL A 226 -5.96 3.32 -6.44
C VAL A 226 -4.44 3.23 -6.27
N LEU A 227 -3.81 2.17 -6.79
CA LEU A 227 -2.36 1.98 -6.72
C LEU A 227 -1.60 3.06 -7.50
N LEU A 228 -2.11 3.44 -8.67
CA LEU A 228 -1.56 4.57 -9.45
C LEU A 228 -1.65 5.89 -8.67
N SER A 229 -2.78 6.17 -8.03
CA SER A 229 -2.93 7.37 -7.18
C SER A 229 -1.99 7.35 -5.98
N ILE A 230 -1.71 6.18 -5.38
CA ILE A 230 -0.70 6.06 -4.32
C ILE A 230 0.71 6.32 -4.87
N CYS A 231 1.05 5.82 -6.07
CA CYS A 231 2.33 6.12 -6.71
C CYS A 231 2.51 7.62 -6.99
N SER A 232 1.44 8.28 -7.46
CA SER A 232 1.43 9.75 -7.60
C SER A 232 1.64 10.45 -6.27
N LEU A 233 0.97 10.00 -5.19
CA LEU A 233 1.14 10.55 -3.85
C LEU A 233 2.58 10.41 -3.33
N LEU A 234 3.24 9.28 -3.61
CA LEU A 234 4.66 9.08 -3.26
C LEU A 234 5.61 10.01 -4.04
N THR A 235 5.21 10.47 -5.21
CA THR A 235 6.00 11.43 -6.00
C THR A 235 5.73 12.86 -5.51
N ASP A 236 4.46 13.18 -5.30
CA ASP A 236 3.97 14.52 -4.92
C ASP A 236 3.08 14.42 -3.68
N CYS A 237 3.71 14.55 -2.50
CA CYS A 237 2.97 14.53 -1.24
C CYS A 237 2.10 15.80 -1.08
N ASN A 238 1.05 15.71 -0.25
CA ASN A 238 0.19 16.85 0.08
C ASN A 238 0.45 17.34 1.51
N PRO A 239 1.36 18.32 1.72
CA PRO A 239 1.66 18.83 3.06
C PRO A 239 0.55 19.71 3.66
N ALA A 240 -0.49 20.09 2.89
CA ALA A 240 -1.61 20.89 3.39
C ALA A 240 -2.66 20.06 4.17
N ASP A 241 -2.73 18.75 3.89
CA ASP A 241 -3.57 17.79 4.65
C ASP A 241 -2.75 16.58 5.14
N PRO A 242 -1.82 16.78 6.10
CA PRO A 242 -0.92 15.73 6.53
C PRO A 242 -1.53 14.87 7.65
N LEU A 243 -1.19 13.58 7.66
CA LEU A 243 -1.40 12.73 8.83
C LEU A 243 -0.27 12.90 9.86
N VAL A 244 0.93 13.28 9.39
CA VAL A 244 2.10 13.47 10.24
C VAL A 244 2.60 14.90 10.06
N GLY A 245 2.08 15.80 10.89
CA GLY A 245 2.36 17.24 10.80
C GLY A 245 3.84 17.61 10.89
N SER A 246 4.63 16.88 11.70
CA SER A 246 6.07 17.12 11.81
C SER A 246 6.82 16.87 10.49
N ILE A 247 6.45 15.82 9.75
CA ILE A 247 7.04 15.52 8.43
C ILE A 247 6.61 16.59 7.42
N ALA A 248 5.36 17.03 7.46
CA ALA A 248 4.86 18.09 6.59
C ALA A 248 5.58 19.43 6.81
N THR A 249 5.77 19.83 8.08
CA THR A 249 6.53 21.02 8.43
C THR A 249 7.97 20.92 7.94
N GLN A 250 8.62 19.77 8.13
CA GLN A 250 9.99 19.58 7.62
C GLN A 250 10.03 19.62 6.09
N TYR A 251 9.07 19.00 5.40
CA TYR A 251 8.97 19.04 3.94
C TYR A 251 8.89 20.48 3.41
N LEU A 252 8.11 21.34 4.08
CA LEU A 252 7.93 22.75 3.69
C LEU A 252 9.11 23.65 4.07
N GLN A 253 9.73 23.42 5.24
CA GLN A 253 10.75 24.32 5.79
C GLN A 253 12.18 23.89 5.48
N ASN A 254 12.43 22.59 5.30
CA ASN A 254 13.74 22.02 5.03
C ASN A 254 13.62 20.76 4.17
N ARG A 255 13.35 20.98 2.89
CA ARG A 255 13.16 19.91 1.90
C ARG A 255 14.38 18.99 1.76
N GLU A 256 15.59 19.54 1.87
CA GLU A 256 16.82 18.77 1.75
C GLU A 256 16.95 17.71 2.87
N GLU A 257 16.71 18.12 4.12
CA GLU A 257 16.77 17.19 5.25
C GLU A 257 15.61 16.18 5.22
N HIS A 258 14.42 16.62 4.84
CA HIS A 258 13.29 15.71 4.59
C HIS A 258 13.69 14.61 3.61
N ASP A 259 14.23 14.99 2.45
CA ASP A 259 14.58 14.06 1.38
C ASP A 259 15.73 13.13 1.80
N ARG A 260 16.70 13.64 2.57
CA ARG A 260 17.78 12.83 3.16
C ARG A 260 17.22 11.76 4.10
N ILE A 261 16.29 12.11 4.99
CA ILE A 261 15.66 11.17 5.92
C ILE A 261 14.79 10.17 5.16
N ALA A 262 14.00 10.63 4.19
CA ALA A 262 13.14 9.76 3.40
C ALA A 262 13.96 8.69 2.65
N ARG A 263 15.04 9.08 1.97
CA ARG A 263 15.98 8.13 1.33
C ARG A 263 16.61 7.16 2.33
N LEU A 264 16.98 7.65 3.52
CA LEU A 264 17.54 6.79 4.58
C LEU A 264 16.51 5.75 5.07
N TRP A 265 15.24 6.14 5.19
CA TRP A 265 14.16 5.24 5.55
C TRP A 265 13.87 4.22 4.45
N THR A 266 13.84 4.65 3.19
CA THR A 266 13.73 3.75 2.03
C THR A 266 14.79 2.66 2.09
N LYS A 267 16.07 3.05 2.25
CA LYS A 267 17.19 2.09 2.36
C LYS A 267 17.13 1.21 3.61
N ARG A 268 16.51 1.67 4.69
CA ARG A 268 16.48 0.92 5.96
C ARG A 268 15.33 -0.08 6.05
N TYR A 269 14.19 0.26 5.46
CA TYR A 269 12.94 -0.47 5.69
C TYR A 269 12.33 -1.07 4.42
N ALA A 270 12.76 -0.62 3.24
CA ALA A 270 12.15 -0.99 1.96
C ALA A 270 13.16 -1.60 0.97
N THR A 271 14.37 -1.96 1.38
CA THR A 271 15.36 -2.65 0.53
C THR A 271 15.90 -3.90 1.21
#